data_AF-A0A6V8I7J7-F1
#
_entry.id   AF-A0A6V8I7J7-F1
#
_cell.length_a   1.000
_cell.length_b   1.000
_cell.length_c   1.000
_cell.angle_alpha   90.00
_cell.angle_beta   90.00
_cell.angle_gamma   90.00
#
_symmetry.space_group_name_H-M   'P 1'
#
loop_
_entity.id
_entity.type
_entity.pdbx_description
1 polymer ?
#
loop_
_entity_poly.entity_id
_entity_poly.type
_entity_poly.pdbx_seq_one_letter_code
_entity_poly.pdbx_strand_id
1 'polypeptide(L)'
;MGVDVVYTPRKGALHFIGHAAKAEIAGYAYGVLARQLRRQRSEFLKGQSKRLKRATRIGRADQYAEGWVYAARKKVATLAISQKEEALITLWKERNMGELDTCKNRPAKAVRGKDDAWSHGWRDGKNARLDHGVNGSTPFHALGNIRQIGAA
;
A
#
# COMPACT_ATOMS: atom_id res chain seq x y z
N MET A 1 -10.38 0.22 6.54
CA MET A 1 -9.71 0.47 7.83
C MET A 1 -10.05 1.90 8.20
N GLY A 2 -10.44 2.20 9.44
CA GLY A 2 -10.66 3.58 9.94
C GLY A 2 -9.37 4.40 10.02
N VAL A 3 -8.65 4.43 8.90
CA VAL A 3 -7.32 4.96 8.71
C VAL A 3 -7.30 5.61 7.33
N ASP A 4 -7.00 6.89 7.31
CA ASP A 4 -6.68 7.63 6.09
C ASP A 4 -5.17 7.61 5.84
N VAL A 5 -4.74 7.85 4.60
CA VAL A 5 -3.33 7.81 4.21
C VAL A 5 -2.93 9.10 3.51
N VAL A 6 -1.92 9.78 4.05
CA VAL A 6 -1.31 10.97 3.46
C VAL A 6 0.10 10.65 3.00
N TYR A 7 0.46 11.03 1.77
CA TYR A 7 1.81 10.89 1.23
C TYR A 7 2.54 12.24 1.27
N THR A 8 3.77 12.26 1.80
CA THR A 8 4.64 13.45 1.78
C THR A 8 5.80 13.24 0.80
N PRO A 9 5.74 13.82 -0.43
CA PRO A 9 6.73 13.57 -1.47
C PRO A 9 8.16 13.91 -1.08
N ARG A 10 8.38 15.07 -0.42
CA ARG A 10 9.72 15.51 0.02
C ARG A 10 10.42 14.52 0.95
N LYS A 11 9.64 13.78 1.74
CA LYS A 11 10.15 12.79 2.71
C LYS A 11 10.04 11.36 2.20
N GLY A 12 9.37 11.12 1.07
CA GLY A 12 9.04 9.79 0.57
C GLY A 12 8.23 8.95 1.57
N ALA A 13 7.47 9.60 2.46
CA ALA A 13 6.83 8.97 3.60
C ALA A 13 5.31 8.85 3.42
N LEU A 14 4.76 7.72 3.89
CA LEU A 14 3.32 7.53 4.02
C LEU A 14 2.93 7.66 5.49
N HIS A 15 1.89 8.43 5.75
CA HIS A 15 1.33 8.69 7.06
C HIS A 15 -0.04 8.01 7.15
N PHE A 16 -0.17 7.06 8.07
CA PHE A 16 -1.43 6.38 8.37
C PHE A 16 -2.11 7.11 9.54
N ILE A 17 -3.27 7.71 9.28
CA ILE A 17 -3.97 8.60 10.22
C ILE A 17 -5.26 7.94 10.65
N GLY A 18 -5.37 7.60 11.93
CA GLY A 18 -6.56 6.97 12.50
C GLY A 18 -6.33 6.66 13.97
N HIS A 19 -7.23 5.88 14.58
CA HIS A 19 -7.02 5.38 15.93
C HIS A 19 -5.67 4.64 16.01
N ALA A 20 -4.88 4.88 17.06
CA ALA A 20 -3.48 4.47 17.15
C ALA A 20 -3.26 2.99 16.75
N ALA A 21 -4.02 2.07 17.36
CA ALA A 21 -3.92 0.65 17.05
C ALA A 21 -4.26 0.33 15.57
N LYS A 22 -5.24 1.01 14.98
CA LYS A 22 -5.62 0.81 13.57
C LYS A 22 -4.56 1.35 12.62
N ALA A 23 -4.01 2.53 12.91
CA ALA A 23 -2.95 3.14 12.12
C ALA A 23 -1.65 2.31 12.13
N GLU A 24 -1.32 1.74 13.29
CA GLU A 24 -0.17 0.83 13.46
C GLU A 24 -0.34 -0.46 12.64
N ILE A 25 -1.51 -1.11 12.75
CA ILE A 25 -1.84 -2.30 11.96
C ILE A 25 -1.78 -2.00 10.45
N ALA A 26 -2.28 -0.84 10.02
CA ALA A 26 -2.23 -0.43 8.62
C ALA A 26 -0.78 -0.21 8.13
N GLY A 27 0.06 0.42 8.95
CA GLY A 27 1.48 0.62 8.65
C GLY A 27 2.24 -0.71 8.54
N TYR A 28 2.00 -1.64 9.47
CA TYR A 28 2.58 -2.98 9.42
C TYR A 28 2.14 -3.74 8.15
N ALA A 29 0.84 -3.77 7.88
CA ALA A 29 0.29 -4.43 6.71
C ALA A 29 0.85 -3.87 5.40
N TYR A 30 0.95 -2.55 5.29
CA TYR A 30 1.60 -1.90 4.17
C TYR A 30 3.06 -2.35 4.04
N GLY A 31 3.84 -2.32 5.12
CA GLY A 31 5.25 -2.70 5.11
C GLY A 31 5.47 -4.13 4.61
N VAL A 32 4.68 -5.08 5.12
CA VAL A 32 4.74 -6.50 4.71
C VAL A 32 4.37 -6.68 3.24
N LEU A 33 3.23 -6.13 2.81
CA LEU A 33 2.73 -6.29 1.45
C LEU A 33 3.63 -5.56 0.43
N ALA A 34 4.14 -4.37 0.76
CA ALA A 34 5.03 -3.62 -0.11
C ALA A 34 6.35 -4.36 -0.36
N ARG A 35 6.90 -5.04 0.65
CA ARG A 35 8.11 -5.88 0.47
C ARG A 35 7.83 -7.06 -0.46
N GLN A 36 6.71 -7.75 -0.27
CA GLN A 36 6.33 -8.89 -1.12
C GLN A 36 6.11 -8.46 -2.57
N LEU A 37 5.36 -7.39 -2.79
CA LEU A 37 5.12 -6.86 -4.13
C LEU A 37 6.44 -6.46 -4.83
N ARG A 38 7.32 -5.73 -4.14
CA ARG A 38 8.61 -5.30 -4.72
C ARG A 38 9.46 -6.50 -5.13
N ARG A 39 9.54 -7.53 -4.28
CA ARG A 39 10.27 -8.77 -4.59
C ARG A 39 9.69 -9.46 -5.82
N GLN A 40 8.40 -9.78 -5.79
CA GLN A 40 7.77 -10.56 -6.87
C GLN A 40 7.71 -9.80 -8.19
N ARG A 41 7.47 -8.48 -8.17
CA ARG A 41 7.56 -7.64 -9.37
C ARG A 41 8.97 -7.66 -9.97
N SER A 42 10.01 -7.65 -9.13
CA SER A 42 11.41 -7.73 -9.58
C SER A 42 11.71 -9.09 -10.22
N GLU A 43 11.25 -10.17 -9.60
CA GLU A 43 11.35 -11.53 -10.15
C GLU A 43 10.64 -11.66 -11.49
N PHE A 44 9.39 -11.19 -11.58
CA PHE A 44 8.63 -11.15 -12.84
C PHE A 44 9.35 -10.32 -13.91
N LEU A 45 9.90 -9.15 -13.57
CA LEU A 45 10.66 -8.33 -14.51
C LEU A 45 11.92 -9.03 -15.03
N LYS A 46 12.66 -9.72 -14.16
CA LYS A 46 13.88 -10.46 -14.50
C LYS A 46 13.59 -11.71 -15.35
N GLY A 47 12.45 -12.37 -15.11
CA GLY A 47 12.00 -13.55 -15.86
C GLY A 47 11.56 -13.25 -17.30
N GLN A 48 11.34 -11.98 -17.66
CA GLN A 48 10.96 -11.61 -19.02
C GLN A 48 12.12 -11.72 -20.02
N SER A 49 11.79 -12.08 -21.27
CA SER A 49 12.76 -12.15 -22.37
C SER A 49 13.54 -10.85 -22.55
N LYS A 50 14.88 -10.98 -22.65
CA LYS A 50 15.79 -9.86 -22.91
C LYS A 50 15.62 -9.26 -24.32
N ARG A 51 14.95 -9.96 -25.25
CA ARG A 51 14.64 -9.46 -26.60
C ARG A 51 13.55 -8.37 -26.60
N LEU A 52 12.76 -8.28 -25.54
CA LEU A 52 11.73 -7.25 -25.41
C LEU A 52 12.35 -5.88 -25.14
N LYS A 53 11.77 -4.85 -25.76
CA LYS A 53 12.12 -3.45 -25.45
C LYS A 53 11.99 -3.19 -23.96
N ARG A 54 12.94 -2.42 -23.40
CA ARG A 54 12.96 -2.05 -21.97
C ARG A 54 11.62 -1.48 -21.50
N ALA A 55 11.02 -0.58 -22.28
CA ALA A 55 9.73 0.04 -21.98
C ALA A 55 8.60 -1.00 -21.84
N THR A 56 8.55 -2.02 -22.72
CA THR A 56 7.56 -3.09 -22.67
C THR A 56 7.73 -3.95 -21.43
N ARG A 57 8.97 -4.30 -21.06
CA ARG A 57 9.25 -5.09 -19.85
C ARG A 57 8.80 -4.37 -18.59
N ILE A 58 9.11 -3.07 -18.49
CA ILE A 58 8.69 -2.22 -17.38
C ILE A 58 7.16 -2.12 -17.35
N GLY A 59 6.51 -1.83 -18.48
CA GLY A 59 5.04 -1.74 -18.55
C GLY A 59 4.34 -3.04 -18.15
N ARG A 60 4.88 -4.21 -18.55
CA ARG A 60 4.37 -5.51 -18.08
C ARG A 60 4.56 -5.70 -16.59
N ALA A 61 5.71 -5.31 -16.04
CA ALA A 61 5.95 -5.39 -14.59
C ALA A 61 5.05 -4.42 -13.79
N ASP A 62 4.68 -3.28 -14.37
CA ASP A 62 3.70 -2.35 -13.77
C ASP A 62 2.30 -2.97 -13.80
N GLN A 63 1.90 -3.59 -14.91
CA GLN A 63 0.62 -4.27 -15.01
C GLN A 63 0.53 -5.49 -14.07
N TYR A 64 1.63 -6.23 -13.94
CA TYR A 64 1.76 -7.28 -12.92
C TYR A 64 1.50 -6.73 -11.51
N ALA A 65 2.09 -5.58 -11.18
CA ALA A 65 1.91 -4.97 -9.87
C ALA A 65 0.45 -4.56 -9.60
N GLU A 66 -0.25 -4.03 -10.60
CA GLU A 66 -1.67 -3.71 -10.48
C GLU A 66 -2.52 -4.95 -10.19
N GLY A 67 -2.31 -6.04 -10.92
CA GLY A 67 -3.01 -7.30 -10.70
C GLY A 67 -2.75 -7.86 -9.30
N TRP A 68 -1.50 -7.78 -8.86
CA TRP A 68 -1.07 -8.21 -7.53
C TRP A 68 -1.76 -7.41 -6.42
N VAL A 69 -1.76 -6.08 -6.51
CA VAL A 69 -2.42 -5.20 -5.53
C VAL A 69 -3.92 -5.44 -5.51
N TYR A 70 -4.55 -5.60 -6.68
CA TYR A 70 -5.97 -5.89 -6.79
C TYR A 70 -6.35 -7.19 -6.05
N ALA A 71 -5.55 -8.26 -6.21
CA ALA A 71 -5.75 -9.51 -5.49
C ALA A 71 -5.49 -9.36 -3.98
N ALA A 72 -4.39 -8.70 -3.60
CA ALA A 72 -4.02 -8.50 -2.19
C ALA A 72 -5.02 -7.65 -1.42
N ARG A 73 -5.72 -6.71 -2.08
CA ARG A 73 -6.77 -5.89 -1.46
C ARG A 73 -7.83 -6.73 -0.76
N LYS A 74 -8.21 -7.88 -1.34
CA LYS A 74 -9.22 -8.77 -0.73
C LYS A 74 -8.79 -9.34 0.62
N LYS A 75 -7.49 -9.44 0.89
CA LYS A 75 -6.95 -9.92 2.18
C LYS A 75 -6.97 -8.85 3.27
N VAL A 76 -6.97 -7.58 2.88
CA VAL A 76 -6.97 -6.43 3.79
C VAL A 76 -8.39 -5.86 3.97
N ALA A 77 -9.33 -6.23 3.09
CA ALA A 77 -10.71 -5.78 3.12
C ALA A 77 -11.49 -6.50 4.24
N THR A 78 -11.37 -6.01 5.47
CA THR A 78 -12.21 -6.48 6.60
C THR A 78 -12.58 -5.39 7.60
N LEU A 79 -12.48 -4.10 7.26
CA LEU A 79 -12.75 -3.03 8.24
C LEU A 79 -13.38 -1.80 7.58
N ALA A 80 -14.66 -1.57 7.81
CA ALA A 80 -15.33 -0.31 7.47
C ALA A 80 -14.86 0.83 8.41
N ILE A 81 -14.88 2.06 7.92
CA ILE A 81 -14.68 3.28 8.74
C ILE A 81 -16.06 3.67 9.25
N SER A 82 -16.20 3.92 10.56
CA SER A 82 -17.43 4.54 11.06
C SER A 82 -17.42 6.05 10.75
N GLN A 83 -18.58 6.64 10.47
CA GLN A 83 -18.69 8.08 10.16
C GLN A 83 -18.06 8.99 11.24
N LYS A 84 -18.11 8.57 12.51
CA LYS A 84 -17.50 9.29 13.64
C LYS A 84 -15.97 9.34 13.54
N GLU A 85 -15.34 8.25 13.11
CA GLU A 85 -13.89 8.18 12.95
C GLU A 85 -13.40 9.03 11.77
N GLU A 86 -14.18 9.08 10.70
CA GLU A 86 -13.89 9.92 9.54
C GLU A 86 -13.87 11.40 9.90
N ALA A 87 -14.86 11.89 10.65
CA ALA A 87 -14.91 13.28 11.12
C ALA A 87 -13.69 13.65 12.00
N LEU A 88 -13.29 12.75 12.91
CA LEU A 88 -12.12 12.96 13.76
C LEU A 88 -10.81 13.00 12.96
N ILE A 89 -10.66 12.12 11.97
CA ILE A 89 -9.49 12.10 11.08
C ILE A 89 -9.40 13.39 10.26
N THR A 90 -10.53 13.87 9.73
CA THR A 90 -10.58 15.13 8.98
C THR A 90 -10.16 16.32 9.84
N LEU A 91 -10.74 16.48 11.03
CA LEU A 91 -10.38 17.55 11.96
C LEU A 91 -8.90 17.51 12.35
N TRP A 92 -8.36 16.31 12.58
CA TRP A 92 -6.95 16.16 12.90
C TRP A 92 -6.05 16.58 11.74
N LYS A 93 -6.38 16.20 10.50
CA LYS A 93 -5.62 16.58 9.30
C LYS A 93 -5.56 18.10 9.13
N GLU A 94 -6.71 18.77 9.24
CA GLU A 94 -6.81 20.24 9.11
C GLU A 94 -5.91 20.96 10.12
N ARG A 95 -5.89 20.48 11.37
CA ARG A 95 -5.07 21.08 12.44
C ARG A 95 -3.58 20.80 12.32
N ASN A 96 -3.19 19.65 11.76
CA ASN A 96 -1.82 19.13 11.89
C ASN A 96 -1.05 19.01 10.56
N MET A 97 -1.71 19.01 9.41
CA MET A 97 -1.08 18.64 8.13
C MET A 97 -1.00 19.75 7.08
N GLY A 98 -1.38 20.99 7.41
CA GLY A 98 -1.36 22.09 6.44
C GLY A 98 -2.25 21.80 5.23
N GLU A 99 -1.96 22.44 4.09
CA GLU A 99 -2.74 22.25 2.87
C GLU A 99 -2.43 20.89 2.23
N LEU A 100 -3.47 20.06 2.11
CA LEU A 100 -3.41 18.74 1.49
C LEU A 100 -4.05 18.82 0.10
N ASP A 101 -3.42 18.17 -0.87
CA ASP A 101 -3.96 18.03 -2.23
C ASP A 101 -4.15 16.54 -2.58
N THR A 102 -5.00 16.28 -3.58
CA THR A 102 -5.30 14.95 -4.07
C THR A 102 -4.12 14.37 -4.84
N CYS A 103 -3.54 13.29 -4.32
CA CYS A 103 -2.47 12.58 -5.01
C CYS A 103 -3.01 11.88 -6.28
N LYS A 104 -2.51 12.29 -7.46
CA LYS A 104 -2.81 11.60 -8.72
C LYS A 104 -1.96 10.34 -8.85
N ASN A 105 -2.62 9.19 -8.87
CA ASN A 105 -1.97 7.90 -9.09
C ASN A 105 -1.59 7.77 -10.57
N ARG A 106 -0.35 7.32 -10.86
CA ARG A 106 0.07 7.00 -12.22
C ARG A 106 -0.37 5.57 -12.57
N PRO A 107 -1.28 5.36 -13.55
CA PRO A 107 -1.67 4.01 -13.96
C PRO A 107 -0.55 3.32 -14.74
N ALA A 108 -0.57 1.99 -14.74
CA ALA A 108 0.28 1.20 -15.62
C ALA A 108 -0.04 1.53 -17.09
N LYS A 109 1.01 1.64 -17.90
CA LYS A 109 0.84 1.92 -19.33
C LYS A 109 0.34 0.67 -20.06
N ALA A 110 -0.65 0.82 -20.92
CA ALA A 110 -1.08 -0.24 -21.82
C ALA A 110 0.08 -0.67 -22.75
N VAL A 111 0.48 -1.95 -22.65
CA VAL A 111 1.52 -2.56 -23.46
C VAL A 111 1.07 -3.94 -23.96
N ARG A 112 1.70 -4.46 -25.01
CA ARG A 112 1.41 -5.82 -25.50
C ARG A 112 1.68 -6.86 -24.41
N GLY A 113 0.71 -7.76 -24.16
CA GLY A 113 0.80 -8.77 -23.09
C GLY A 113 0.50 -8.21 -21.69
N LYS A 114 -0.19 -7.07 -21.60
CA LYS A 114 -0.64 -6.50 -20.33
C LYS A 114 -1.58 -7.46 -19.59
N ASP A 115 -2.54 -8.07 -20.29
CA ASP A 115 -3.59 -8.88 -19.64
C ASP A 115 -3.01 -10.17 -19.03
N ASP A 116 -2.03 -10.78 -19.70
CA ASP A 116 -1.27 -11.91 -19.18
C ASP A 116 -0.45 -11.52 -17.94
N ALA A 117 0.24 -10.38 -18.00
CA ALA A 117 1.04 -9.87 -16.89
C ALA A 117 0.16 -9.53 -15.68
N TRP A 118 -0.99 -8.90 -15.91
CA TRP A 118 -1.99 -8.62 -14.88
C TRP A 118 -2.49 -9.90 -14.23
N SER A 119 -2.86 -10.89 -15.05
CA SER A 119 -3.39 -12.18 -14.58
C SER A 119 -2.36 -12.94 -13.77
N HIS A 120 -1.08 -12.88 -14.14
CA HIS A 120 0.02 -13.46 -13.38
C HIS A 120 0.16 -12.78 -12.01
N GLY A 121 0.23 -11.44 -12.01
CA GLY A 121 0.29 -10.67 -10.76
C GLY A 121 -0.90 -10.94 -9.85
N TRP A 122 -2.10 -11.07 -10.42
CA TRP A 122 -3.31 -11.43 -9.66
C TRP A 122 -3.21 -12.81 -9.01
N ARG A 123 -2.70 -13.83 -9.73
CA ARG A 123 -2.49 -15.18 -9.16
C ARG A 123 -1.50 -15.14 -8.00
N ASP A 124 -0.39 -14.43 -8.16
CA ASP A 124 0.63 -14.33 -7.13
C ASP A 124 0.17 -13.50 -5.92
N GLY A 125 -0.58 -12.42 -6.17
CA GLY A 125 -1.17 -11.58 -5.14
C GLY A 125 -2.21 -12.31 -4.29
N LYS A 126 -2.93 -13.31 -4.84
CA LYS A 126 -3.78 -14.20 -4.03
C LYS A 126 -2.99 -15.01 -3.01
N ASN A 127 -1.69 -15.21 -3.22
CA ASN A 127 -0.82 -15.92 -2.30
C ASN A 127 -0.05 -14.98 -1.36
N ALA A 128 -0.30 -13.66 -1.42
CA ALA A 128 0.33 -12.69 -0.52
C ALA A 128 0.05 -13.05 0.95
N ARG A 129 1.09 -13.16 1.78
CA ARG A 129 0.94 -13.56 3.17
C ARG A 129 0.95 -12.34 4.06
N LEU A 130 0.04 -12.28 5.01
CA LEU A 130 0.12 -11.32 6.10
C LEU A 130 0.30 -12.16 7.36
N ASP A 131 1.55 -12.52 7.66
CA ASP A 131 1.85 -13.35 8.83
C ASP A 131 1.35 -12.61 10.08
N HIS A 132 0.59 -13.33 10.91
CA HIS A 132 -0.27 -12.82 11.98
C HIS A 132 0.43 -11.76 12.86
N GLY A 133 0.10 -10.49 12.60
CA GLY A 133 0.19 -9.37 13.56
C GLY A 133 -1.16 -8.65 13.69
N VAL A 134 -2.25 -9.33 13.31
CA VAL A 134 -3.63 -8.78 13.34
C VAL A 134 -4.44 -9.29 14.55
N ASN A 135 -3.86 -10.19 15.35
CA ASN A 135 -4.34 -10.54 16.68
C ASN A 135 -3.27 -10.16 17.69
N GLY A 136 -3.53 -9.07 18.43
CA GLY A 136 -2.98 -8.71 19.75
C GLY A 136 -1.52 -9.01 20.08
N SER A 137 -0.83 -8.00 20.60
CA SER A 137 0.36 -8.09 21.47
C SER A 137 1.67 -8.53 20.83
N THR A 138 2.35 -7.59 20.16
CA THR A 138 3.80 -7.41 20.36
C THR A 138 4.21 -6.00 19.93
N PRO A 139 4.85 -5.19 20.79
CA PRO A 139 5.33 -3.87 20.41
C PRO A 139 6.59 -4.03 19.56
N PHE A 140 6.53 -3.63 18.28
CA PHE A 140 7.71 -3.61 17.43
C PHE A 140 8.02 -2.19 16.97
N HIS A 141 9.25 -1.75 17.24
CA HIS A 141 9.76 -0.41 16.93
C HIS A 141 9.70 -0.12 15.42
N ALA A 142 8.79 0.75 15.01
CA ALA A 142 8.58 1.11 13.60
C ALA A 142 9.64 2.12 13.09
N LEU A 143 10.16 1.88 11.88
CA LEU A 143 10.98 2.80 11.08
C LEU A 143 10.14 3.94 10.44
N GLY A 144 9.18 4.48 11.18
CA GLY A 144 8.33 5.59 10.76
C GLY A 144 8.05 6.46 11.97
N ASN A 145 8.38 7.74 11.89
CA ASN A 145 8.20 8.71 12.98
C ASN A 145 6.74 8.72 13.45
N ILE A 146 6.50 8.12 14.61
CA ILE A 146 5.24 8.17 15.36
C ILE A 146 5.12 9.57 15.93
N ARG A 147 4.13 10.35 15.50
CA ARG A 147 3.75 11.60 16.18
C ARG A 147 2.59 11.30 17.12
N GLN A 148 2.93 11.21 18.39
CA GLN A 148 2.04 11.01 19.52
C GLN A 148 1.11 12.23 19.67
N ILE A 149 -0.20 12.01 19.76
CA ILE A 149 -1.12 13.00 20.31
C ILE A 149 -1.16 12.69 21.80
N GLY A 150 -0.46 13.51 22.59
CA GLY A 150 -0.47 13.42 24.03
C GLY A 150 -1.88 13.67 24.56
N ALA A 151 -2.35 12.74 25.40
CA ALA A 151 -3.40 13.03 26.36
C ALA A 151 -2.82 13.94 27.44
N ALA A 152 -3.42 15.10 27.61
CA ALA A 152 -3.54 15.84 28.87
C ALA A 152 -4.87 16.59 28.81
#